data_AF-A0A2U1Q404-F1
#
_entry.id   AF-A0A2U1Q404-F1
#
_cell.length_a   1.000
_cell.length_b   1.000
_cell.length_c   1.000
_cell.angle_alpha   90.00
_cell.angle_beta   90.00
_cell.angle_gamma   90.00
#
_symmetry.space_group_name_H-M   'P 1'
#
loop_
_entity.id
_entity.type
_entity.pdbx_description
1 polymer ?
#
loop_
_entity_poly.entity_id
_entity_poly.type
_entity_poly.pdbx_seq_one_letter_code
_entity_poly.pdbx_strand_id
1 'polypeptide(L)'
;MLAAGAEGETLKQLLEFLGHESIDQLLSESPSQILSGGAGGVDFSLANAVWVDKRVEPIRSCYQWVLKTIYKTKAKYVDFVNKVKLDVAVKDINSWVRKETKGLIPTIVNISDFTPDDLMVFVNALYFKGAWSFPFHVEWTRNKEFYLINGEKVSVPFMSNSTMFYYGSFEGYKMIKFPYKSKDQLNKFSMYIFLPHEKDGLKNLLEHFHSDDALFHGDFDLKYERFDELWIPKFKISCTFEPEDVMKQVGLTLPFKKTNKELSGIVDMRGLYDDMLYVSKILQKSSIEVDERGTEAAAITMIWLSGGGLPNYDLFGQIILSLSPKSLTIHRDYLDIKEEFRLDPWKFYWRTFAKFLLNLRFTCTSFESCLF
;
A
#
# COMPACT_ATOMS: atom_id res chain seq x y z
N MET A 1 -7.50 -12.09 4.97
CA MET A 1 -7.02 -13.48 4.81
C MET A 1 -6.53 -14.03 6.13
N LEU A 2 -5.48 -13.45 6.72
CA LEU A 2 -4.90 -13.92 8.00
C LEU A 2 -5.92 -14.07 9.14
N ALA A 3 -6.74 -13.05 9.40
CA ALA A 3 -7.76 -13.07 10.45
C ALA A 3 -8.76 -14.24 10.30
N ALA A 4 -9.05 -14.70 9.08
CA ALA A 4 -10.01 -15.78 8.87
C ALA A 4 -9.48 -17.16 9.27
N GLY A 5 -8.20 -17.27 9.58
CA GLY A 5 -7.61 -18.47 10.18
C GLY A 5 -7.00 -18.22 11.55
N ALA A 6 -7.26 -17.04 12.14
CA ALA A 6 -6.86 -16.71 13.50
C ALA A 6 -8.00 -17.03 14.49
N GLU A 7 -7.62 -17.35 15.72
CA GLU A 7 -8.52 -17.64 16.84
C GLU A 7 -8.08 -16.80 18.07
N GLY A 8 -8.83 -16.88 19.17
CA GLY A 8 -8.43 -16.31 20.47
C GLY A 8 -8.06 -14.82 20.46
N GLU A 9 -7.02 -14.45 21.21
CA GLU A 9 -6.59 -13.06 21.35
C GLU A 9 -5.94 -12.52 20.06
N THR A 10 -5.35 -13.39 19.25
CA THR A 10 -4.76 -13.05 17.94
C THR A 10 -5.83 -12.57 16.97
N LEU A 11 -6.98 -13.25 16.92
CA LEU A 11 -8.11 -12.80 16.14
C LEU A 11 -8.60 -11.43 16.63
N LYS A 12 -8.69 -11.24 17.95
CA LYS A 12 -9.11 -9.97 18.54
C LYS A 12 -8.17 -8.83 18.17
N GLN A 13 -6.85 -9.00 18.30
CA GLN A 13 -5.88 -7.99 17.86
C GLN A 13 -6.00 -7.70 16.36
N LEU A 14 -6.21 -8.72 15.53
CA LEU A 14 -6.40 -8.53 14.09
C LEU A 14 -7.69 -7.78 13.76
N LEU A 15 -8.79 -8.02 14.48
CA LEU A 15 -10.06 -7.34 14.29
C LEU A 15 -9.98 -5.88 14.74
N GLU A 16 -9.40 -5.62 15.92
CA GLU A 16 -9.13 -4.26 16.42
C GLU A 16 -8.22 -3.49 15.45
N PHE A 17 -7.11 -4.11 15.03
CA PHE A 17 -6.21 -3.55 14.02
C PHE A 17 -6.88 -3.43 12.64
N LEU A 18 -7.98 -4.12 12.34
CA LEU A 18 -8.71 -3.93 11.08
C LEU A 18 -9.93 -3.03 11.25
N GLY A 19 -10.23 -2.56 12.46
CA GLY A 19 -11.36 -1.68 12.74
C GLY A 19 -12.71 -2.38 12.56
N HIS A 20 -12.79 -3.68 12.87
CA HIS A 20 -14.00 -4.49 12.80
C HIS A 20 -14.31 -5.10 14.16
N GLU A 21 -15.59 -5.26 14.49
CA GLU A 21 -16.02 -5.84 15.76
C GLU A 21 -16.04 -7.37 15.74
N SER A 22 -16.23 -7.96 14.55
CA SER A 22 -16.35 -9.41 14.38
C SER A 22 -15.76 -9.90 13.07
N ILE A 23 -15.45 -11.19 13.02
CA ILE A 23 -14.98 -11.85 11.79
C ILE A 23 -16.06 -11.85 10.71
N ASP A 24 -17.33 -12.00 11.07
CA ASP A 24 -18.44 -11.97 10.12
C ASP A 24 -18.58 -10.59 9.46
N GLN A 25 -18.40 -9.52 10.23
CA GLN A 25 -18.36 -8.17 9.69
C GLN A 25 -17.18 -8.00 8.73
N LEU A 26 -15.97 -8.42 9.12
CA LEU A 26 -14.78 -8.35 8.26
C LEU A 26 -14.95 -9.14 6.95
N LEU A 27 -15.56 -10.33 7.00
CA LEU A 27 -15.72 -11.18 5.83
C LEU A 27 -16.83 -10.67 4.89
N SER A 28 -17.91 -10.10 5.43
CA SER A 28 -19.00 -9.51 4.65
C SER A 28 -18.65 -8.15 4.05
N GLU A 29 -17.82 -7.35 4.75
CA GLU A 29 -17.30 -6.07 4.23
C GLU A 29 -16.04 -6.24 3.35
N SER A 30 -15.63 -7.48 3.06
CA SER A 30 -14.42 -7.74 2.29
C SER A 30 -14.45 -6.99 0.94
N PRO A 31 -13.40 -6.24 0.58
CA PRO A 31 -13.33 -5.53 -0.70
C PRO A 31 -13.50 -6.46 -1.90
N SER A 32 -13.16 -7.75 -1.76
CA SER A 32 -13.37 -8.78 -2.80
C SER A 32 -14.85 -9.09 -3.06
N GLN A 33 -15.74 -8.78 -2.11
CA GLN A 33 -17.19 -8.90 -2.26
C GLN A 33 -17.83 -7.59 -2.72
N ILE A 34 -17.28 -6.44 -2.31
CA ILE A 34 -17.86 -5.11 -2.60
C ILE A 34 -17.42 -4.56 -3.97
N LEU A 35 -16.18 -4.82 -4.39
CA LEU A 35 -15.56 -4.13 -5.53
C LEU A 35 -15.58 -4.96 -6.83
N SER A 36 -16.54 -5.88 -6.96
CA SER A 36 -16.72 -6.67 -8.19
C SER A 36 -17.34 -5.82 -9.30
N GLY A 37 -16.49 -5.22 -10.14
CA GLY A 37 -16.90 -4.58 -11.39
C GLY A 37 -16.20 -3.24 -11.61
N GLY A 38 -15.56 -3.08 -12.78
CA GLY A 38 -15.06 -1.78 -13.21
C GLY A 38 -16.22 -0.79 -13.31
N ALA A 39 -16.26 0.18 -12.39
CA ALA A 39 -17.21 1.27 -12.44
C ALA A 39 -16.93 2.06 -13.72
N GLY A 40 -17.80 1.91 -14.72
CA GLY A 40 -17.45 2.11 -16.12
C GLY A 40 -16.77 3.44 -16.39
N GLY A 41 -15.46 3.47 -16.56
CA GLY A 41 -14.67 4.71 -16.67
C GLY A 41 -13.36 4.62 -15.89
N VAL A 42 -13.37 3.81 -14.83
CA VAL A 42 -12.19 3.34 -14.11
C VAL A 42 -12.01 1.85 -14.33
N ASP A 43 -10.79 1.46 -14.65
CA ASP A 43 -10.33 0.08 -14.69
C ASP A 43 -9.68 -0.26 -13.36
N PHE A 44 -10.37 -1.07 -12.56
CA PHE A 44 -9.99 -1.42 -11.20
C PHE A 44 -10.05 -2.93 -11.04
N SER A 45 -9.03 -3.50 -10.41
CA SER A 45 -8.99 -4.93 -10.10
C SER A 45 -8.36 -5.19 -8.74
N LEU A 46 -8.95 -6.14 -8.03
CA LEU A 46 -8.44 -6.69 -6.78
C LEU A 46 -8.32 -8.20 -6.95
N ALA A 47 -7.13 -8.74 -6.71
CA ALA A 47 -6.86 -10.17 -6.84
C ALA A 47 -6.14 -10.70 -5.61
N ASN A 48 -6.43 -11.95 -5.24
CA ASN A 48 -5.77 -12.64 -4.15
C ASN A 48 -5.17 -13.95 -4.66
N ALA A 49 -4.01 -14.32 -4.14
CA ALA A 49 -3.40 -15.62 -4.37
C ALA A 49 -2.73 -16.14 -3.11
N VAL A 50 -2.69 -17.46 -2.99
CA VAL A 50 -2.12 -18.15 -1.84
C VAL A 50 -1.26 -19.30 -2.35
N TRP A 51 0.02 -19.28 -1.98
CA TRP A 51 0.94 -20.40 -2.18
C TRP A 51 1.17 -21.08 -0.84
N VAL A 52 1.16 -22.41 -0.85
CA VAL A 52 1.19 -23.25 0.34
C VAL A 52 2.23 -24.33 0.14
N ASP A 53 3.11 -24.52 1.10
CA ASP A 53 4.07 -25.60 1.07
C ASP A 53 3.37 -26.96 1.20
N LYS A 54 3.82 -27.94 0.42
CA LYS A 54 3.30 -29.31 0.42
C LYS A 54 3.33 -29.98 1.80
N ARG A 55 4.19 -29.53 2.72
CA ARG A 55 4.27 -30.07 4.10
C ARG A 55 2.99 -29.86 4.90
N VAL A 56 2.20 -28.83 4.56
CA VAL A 56 0.92 -28.50 5.21
C VAL A 56 -0.27 -28.72 4.28
N GLU A 57 -0.08 -29.49 3.20
CA GLU A 57 -1.16 -29.91 2.31
C GLU A 57 -1.91 -31.11 2.91
N PRO A 58 -3.26 -31.08 2.98
CA PRO A 58 -4.14 -29.96 2.66
C PRO A 58 -4.31 -28.97 3.82
N ILE A 59 -4.47 -27.69 3.49
CA ILE A 59 -5.00 -26.70 4.46
C ILE A 59 -6.43 -27.07 4.87
N ARG A 60 -6.90 -26.59 6.03
CA ARG A 60 -8.22 -26.96 6.58
C ARG A 60 -9.34 -26.65 5.59
N SER A 61 -10.31 -27.56 5.46
CA SER A 61 -11.41 -27.43 4.49
C SER A 61 -12.26 -26.18 4.72
N CYS A 62 -12.45 -25.76 5.97
CA CYS A 62 -13.11 -24.50 6.30
C CYS A 62 -12.34 -23.29 5.74
N TYR A 63 -11.01 -23.26 5.88
CA TYR A 63 -10.18 -22.19 5.34
C TYR A 63 -10.14 -22.20 3.80
N GLN A 64 -10.12 -23.38 3.17
CA GLN A 64 -10.28 -23.51 1.72
C GLN A 64 -11.58 -22.90 1.22
N TRP A 65 -12.69 -23.11 1.96
CA TRP A 65 -13.98 -22.52 1.65
C TRP A 65 -13.93 -20.98 1.74
N VAL A 66 -13.28 -20.43 2.77
CA VAL A 66 -13.10 -18.97 2.91
C VAL A 66 -12.30 -18.40 1.74
N LEU A 67 -11.16 -19.01 1.39
CA LEU A 67 -10.34 -18.56 0.26
C LEU A 67 -11.14 -18.53 -1.05
N LYS A 68 -11.91 -19.60 -1.31
CA LYS A 68 -12.70 -19.74 -2.54
C LYS A 68 -13.89 -18.77 -2.57
N THR A 69 -14.65 -18.70 -1.49
CA THR A 69 -15.94 -18.00 -1.46
C THR A 69 -15.78 -16.52 -1.22
N ILE A 70 -14.89 -16.12 -0.30
CA ILE A 70 -14.70 -14.73 0.11
C ILE A 70 -13.60 -14.06 -0.71
N TYR A 71 -12.42 -14.68 -0.77
CA TYR A 71 -11.23 -14.09 -1.41
C TYR A 71 -11.06 -14.47 -2.89
N LYS A 72 -11.98 -15.26 -3.44
CA LYS A 72 -12.04 -15.68 -4.85
C LYS A 72 -10.74 -16.32 -5.35
N THR A 73 -10.07 -17.08 -4.48
CA THR A 73 -8.79 -17.71 -4.77
C THR A 73 -8.74 -19.16 -4.27
N LYS A 74 -7.70 -19.89 -4.68
CA LYS A 74 -7.44 -21.26 -4.21
C LYS A 74 -5.97 -21.35 -3.78
N ALA A 75 -5.71 -22.20 -2.80
CA ALA A 75 -4.34 -22.56 -2.45
C ALA A 75 -3.65 -23.27 -3.62
N LYS A 76 -2.46 -22.78 -4.00
CA LYS A 76 -1.54 -23.45 -4.90
C LYS A 76 -0.47 -24.15 -4.06
N TYR A 77 -0.36 -25.46 -4.18
CA TYR A 77 0.63 -26.22 -3.43
C TYR A 77 1.97 -26.24 -4.16
N VAL A 78 3.05 -25.96 -3.42
CA VAL A 78 4.42 -25.83 -3.92
C VAL A 78 5.41 -26.46 -2.93
N ASP A 79 6.66 -26.60 -3.34
CA ASP A 79 7.74 -27.10 -2.49
C ASP A 79 8.76 -25.98 -2.30
N PHE A 80 8.72 -25.30 -1.16
CA PHE A 80 9.61 -24.19 -0.84
C PHE A 80 11.01 -24.68 -0.40
N VAL A 81 11.14 -25.95 0.00
CA VAL A 81 12.41 -26.54 0.45
C VAL A 81 13.30 -26.94 -0.73
N ASN A 82 12.71 -27.54 -1.78
CA ASN A 82 13.46 -27.91 -2.97
C ASN A 82 13.79 -26.69 -3.83
N LYS A 83 15.08 -26.34 -3.95
CA LYS A 83 15.55 -25.16 -4.70
C LYS A 83 15.02 -25.04 -6.14
N VAL A 84 14.91 -26.15 -6.86
CA VAL A 84 14.41 -26.14 -8.25
C VAL A 84 12.91 -25.84 -8.27
N LYS A 85 12.15 -26.38 -7.33
CA LYS A 85 10.72 -26.09 -7.19
C LYS A 85 10.45 -24.70 -6.64
N LEU A 86 11.30 -24.20 -5.75
CA LEU A 86 11.26 -22.83 -5.25
C LEU A 86 11.47 -21.81 -6.38
N ASP A 87 12.44 -22.02 -7.27
CA ASP A 87 12.62 -21.16 -8.45
C ASP A 87 11.36 -21.10 -9.34
N VAL A 88 10.70 -22.25 -9.55
CA VAL A 88 9.42 -22.31 -10.26
C VAL A 88 8.33 -21.53 -9.51
N ALA A 89 8.24 -21.66 -8.19
CA ALA A 89 7.27 -20.93 -7.37
C ALA A 89 7.51 -19.41 -7.40
N VAL A 90 8.75 -18.96 -7.27
CA VAL A 90 9.14 -17.54 -7.37
C VAL A 90 8.77 -16.96 -8.74
N LYS A 91 9.01 -17.71 -9.82
CA LYS A 91 8.60 -17.31 -11.17
C LYS A 91 7.07 -17.25 -11.32
N ASP A 92 6.33 -18.21 -10.76
CA ASP A 92 4.86 -18.19 -10.77
C ASP A 92 4.32 -16.98 -9.99
N ILE A 93 4.87 -16.68 -8.81
CA ILE A 93 4.50 -15.51 -8.00
C ILE A 93 4.74 -14.21 -8.77
N ASN A 94 5.95 -14.01 -9.31
CA ASN A 94 6.27 -12.79 -10.07
C ASN A 94 5.46 -12.68 -11.37
N SER A 95 5.18 -13.79 -12.05
CA SER A 95 4.31 -13.82 -13.23
C SER A 95 2.88 -13.41 -12.88
N TRP A 96 2.34 -13.95 -11.78
CA TRP A 96 1.02 -13.57 -11.26
C TRP A 96 0.98 -12.09 -10.89
N VAL A 97 1.98 -11.58 -10.15
CA VAL A 97 2.08 -10.17 -9.76
C VAL A 97 2.14 -9.25 -10.99
N ARG A 98 3.00 -9.58 -11.97
CA ARG A 98 3.11 -8.80 -13.21
C ARG A 98 1.79 -8.74 -13.96
N LYS A 99 1.06 -9.85 -14.03
CA LYS A 99 -0.23 -9.94 -14.69
C LYS A 99 -1.29 -9.10 -13.97
N GLU A 100 -1.45 -9.29 -12.66
CA GLU A 100 -2.50 -8.61 -11.88
C GLU A 100 -2.24 -7.11 -11.70
N THR A 101 -0.99 -6.66 -11.87
CA THR A 101 -0.60 -5.23 -11.85
C THR A 101 -0.38 -4.63 -13.23
N LYS A 102 -0.71 -5.37 -14.30
CA LYS A 102 -0.53 -4.98 -15.71
C LYS A 102 0.90 -4.50 -16.04
N GLY A 103 1.89 -5.02 -15.32
CA GLY A 103 3.30 -4.72 -15.51
C GLY A 103 3.85 -3.55 -14.70
N LEU A 104 3.03 -2.81 -13.95
CA LEU A 104 3.52 -1.75 -13.06
C LEU A 104 4.45 -2.27 -11.96
N ILE A 105 4.19 -3.47 -11.46
CA ILE A 105 5.06 -4.17 -10.52
C ILE A 105 5.55 -5.45 -11.22
N PRO A 106 6.72 -5.43 -11.88
CA PRO A 106 7.18 -6.57 -12.68
C PRO A 106 7.70 -7.72 -11.82
N THR A 107 8.29 -7.40 -10.66
CA THR A 107 8.84 -8.37 -9.70
C THR A 107 8.65 -7.86 -8.28
N ILE A 108 8.49 -8.80 -7.35
CA ILE A 108 8.36 -8.51 -5.92
C ILE A 108 9.21 -9.41 -5.03
N VAL A 109 9.56 -10.62 -5.48
CA VAL A 109 10.34 -11.57 -4.68
C VAL A 109 11.43 -12.24 -5.51
N ASN A 110 12.48 -12.67 -4.83
CA ASN A 110 13.56 -13.50 -5.33
C ASN A 110 13.66 -14.79 -4.50
N ILE A 111 14.48 -15.74 -4.93
CA ILE A 111 14.72 -16.99 -4.19
C ILE A 111 15.26 -16.73 -2.78
N SER A 112 16.08 -15.69 -2.61
CA SER A 112 16.67 -15.31 -1.31
C SER A 112 15.65 -14.78 -0.30
N ASP A 113 14.43 -14.43 -0.73
CA ASP A 113 13.37 -13.97 0.18
C ASP A 113 12.66 -15.12 0.88
N PHE A 114 12.98 -16.37 0.53
CA PHE A 114 12.35 -17.56 1.08
C PHE A 114 13.32 -18.34 1.97
N THR A 115 12.78 -18.86 3.06
CA THR A 115 13.47 -19.74 3.99
C THR A 115 12.89 -21.15 3.95
N PRO A 116 13.63 -22.19 4.36
CA PRO A 116 13.09 -23.54 4.51
C PRO A 116 11.92 -23.63 5.50
N ASP A 117 11.74 -22.63 6.36
CA ASP A 117 10.68 -22.59 7.36
C ASP A 117 9.38 -22.02 6.83
N ASP A 118 9.40 -21.42 5.63
CA ASP A 118 8.21 -20.85 5.01
C ASP A 118 7.22 -21.95 4.64
N LEU A 119 5.98 -21.78 5.09
CA LEU A 119 4.89 -22.71 4.88
C LEU A 119 3.80 -22.12 4.00
N MET A 120 3.60 -20.81 4.04
CA MET A 120 2.55 -20.17 3.24
C MET A 120 2.93 -18.74 2.86
N VAL A 121 2.45 -18.31 1.69
CA VAL A 121 2.53 -16.92 1.24
C VAL A 121 1.16 -16.46 0.78
N PHE A 122 0.63 -15.44 1.45
CA PHE A 122 -0.56 -14.72 1.00
C PHE A 122 -0.12 -13.53 0.16
N VAL A 123 -0.78 -13.34 -0.99
CA VAL A 123 -0.54 -12.20 -1.86
C VAL A 123 -1.86 -11.54 -2.21
N ASN A 124 -1.96 -10.24 -1.96
CA ASN A 124 -3.03 -9.39 -2.42
C ASN A 124 -2.48 -8.41 -3.45
N ALA A 125 -3.20 -8.24 -4.56
CA ALA A 125 -2.90 -7.28 -5.61
C ALA A 125 -4.07 -6.32 -5.80
N LEU A 126 -3.74 -5.04 -5.89
CA LEU A 126 -4.63 -3.95 -6.23
C LEU A 126 -4.09 -3.27 -7.47
N TYR A 127 -4.95 -3.02 -8.45
CA TYR A 127 -4.64 -2.22 -9.62
C TYR A 127 -5.77 -1.23 -9.88
N PHE A 128 -5.37 -0.03 -10.28
CA PHE A 128 -6.26 1.06 -10.62
C PHE A 128 -5.73 1.81 -11.83
N LYS A 129 -6.62 2.11 -12.78
CA LYS A 129 -6.39 3.04 -13.87
C LYS A 129 -7.63 3.89 -14.08
N GLY A 130 -7.48 5.18 -13.88
CA GLY A 130 -8.54 6.16 -14.05
C GLY A 130 -8.11 7.28 -14.98
N ALA A 131 -8.94 7.58 -15.98
CA ALA A 131 -8.75 8.78 -16.79
C ALA A 131 -9.36 9.98 -16.07
N TRP A 132 -8.72 11.15 -16.14
CA TRP A 132 -9.28 12.39 -15.58
C TRP A 132 -10.61 12.73 -16.25
N SER A 133 -11.59 13.20 -15.48
CA SER A 133 -12.81 13.80 -16.05
C SER A 133 -12.47 15.01 -16.91
N PHE A 134 -11.49 15.80 -16.45
CA PHE A 134 -10.92 16.95 -17.17
C PHE A 134 -9.41 16.71 -17.35
N PRO A 135 -8.98 16.09 -18.47
CA PRO A 135 -7.58 15.80 -18.71
C PRO A 135 -6.76 17.07 -18.95
N PHE A 136 -5.46 16.99 -18.70
CA PHE A 136 -4.51 18.06 -19.00
C PHE A 136 -4.12 18.02 -20.48
N HIS A 137 -3.80 19.17 -21.05
CA HIS A 137 -3.33 19.25 -22.44
C HIS A 137 -1.82 19.06 -22.49
N VAL A 138 -1.35 18.01 -23.18
CA VAL A 138 0.09 17.69 -23.32
C VAL A 138 0.89 18.87 -23.89
N GLU A 139 0.29 19.66 -24.78
CA GLU A 139 0.93 20.85 -25.37
C GLU A 139 1.22 21.96 -24.34
N TRP A 140 0.53 21.95 -23.20
CA TRP A 140 0.69 22.90 -22.11
C TRP A 140 1.62 22.39 -21.02
N THR A 141 2.06 21.13 -21.10
CA THR A 141 3.09 20.60 -20.19
C THR A 141 4.40 21.37 -20.43
N ARG A 142 4.98 21.89 -19.35
CA ARG A 142 6.23 22.67 -19.37
C ARG A 142 7.13 22.24 -18.23
N ASN A 143 8.43 22.22 -18.48
CA ASN A 143 9.40 22.00 -17.40
C ASN A 143 9.43 23.23 -16.48
N LYS A 144 9.32 22.99 -15.18
CA LYS A 144 9.33 24.01 -14.12
C LYS A 144 10.14 23.50 -12.93
N GLU A 145 10.55 24.42 -12.06
CA GLU A 145 11.31 24.09 -10.86
C GLU A 145 10.40 23.41 -9.82
N PHE A 146 10.77 22.21 -9.41
CA PHE A 146 10.24 21.55 -8.24
C PHE A 146 11.27 21.63 -7.12
N TYR A 147 10.81 21.94 -5.92
CA TYR A 147 11.67 22.15 -4.76
C TYR A 147 11.59 20.95 -3.84
N LEU A 148 12.74 20.32 -3.60
CA LEU A 148 12.89 19.17 -2.73
C LEU A 148 12.85 19.59 -1.25
N ILE A 149 12.62 18.61 -0.37
CA ILE A 149 12.57 18.81 1.09
C ILE A 149 13.91 19.35 1.62
N ASN A 150 15.03 18.93 1.03
CA ASN A 150 16.38 19.41 1.38
C ASN A 150 16.66 20.85 0.88
N GLY A 151 15.71 21.50 0.20
CA GLY A 151 15.82 22.85 -0.35
C GLY A 151 16.40 22.92 -1.77
N GLU A 152 16.88 21.82 -2.33
CA GLU A 152 17.36 21.76 -3.71
C GLU A 152 16.22 21.92 -4.72
N LYS A 153 16.59 22.25 -5.96
CA LYS A 153 15.63 22.40 -7.07
C LYS A 153 15.93 21.42 -8.17
N VAL A 154 14.87 20.82 -8.71
CA VAL A 154 14.94 19.92 -9.87
C VAL A 154 13.93 20.38 -10.92
N SER A 155 14.34 20.39 -12.18
CA SER A 155 13.44 20.73 -13.30
C SER A 155 12.61 19.51 -13.69
N VAL A 156 11.29 19.58 -13.54
CA VAL A 156 10.37 18.47 -13.85
C VAL A 156 9.21 18.93 -14.75
N PRO A 157 8.58 18.04 -15.52
CA PRO A 157 7.42 18.38 -16.32
C PRO A 157 6.19 18.66 -15.43
N PHE A 158 5.65 19.87 -15.53
CA PHE A 158 4.38 20.26 -14.95
C PHE A 158 3.31 20.33 -16.01
N MET A 159 2.25 19.55 -15.79
CA MET A 159 1.02 19.55 -16.58
C MET A 159 0.18 20.77 -16.22
N SER A 160 -0.56 21.30 -17.19
CA SER A 160 -1.41 22.47 -16.94
C SER A 160 -2.79 22.36 -17.56
N ASN A 161 -3.73 23.04 -16.92
CA ASN A 161 -5.12 23.17 -17.34
C ASN A 161 -5.66 24.54 -16.87
N SER A 162 -6.61 25.08 -17.63
CA SER A 162 -7.30 26.35 -17.38
C SER A 162 -8.81 26.12 -17.33
N THR A 163 -9.25 25.36 -16.34
CA THR A 163 -10.66 24.95 -16.16
C THR A 163 -11.08 25.05 -14.69
N MET A 164 -12.30 24.60 -14.40
CA MET A 164 -12.84 24.57 -13.05
C MET A 164 -12.51 23.27 -12.33
N PHE A 165 -12.09 23.36 -11.07
CA PHE A 165 -11.82 22.23 -10.19
C PHE A 165 -12.45 22.45 -8.82
N TYR A 166 -12.67 21.35 -8.09
CA TYR A 166 -13.06 21.42 -6.69
C TYR A 166 -11.83 21.73 -5.84
N TYR A 167 -11.86 22.84 -5.13
CA TYR A 167 -10.75 23.41 -4.39
C TYR A 167 -11.19 23.88 -3.00
N GLY A 168 -10.28 23.81 -2.03
CA GLY A 168 -10.48 24.38 -0.71
C GLY A 168 -9.17 24.91 -0.14
N SER A 169 -9.24 26.06 0.52
CA SER A 169 -8.14 26.61 1.30
C SER A 169 -8.48 26.49 2.78
N PHE A 170 -7.66 25.76 3.51
CA PHE A 170 -7.82 25.46 4.92
C PHE A 170 -6.69 26.11 5.72
N GLU A 171 -6.77 26.01 7.04
CA GLU A 171 -5.67 26.42 7.91
C GLU A 171 -4.46 25.50 7.66
N GLY A 172 -3.31 26.07 7.32
CA GLY A 172 -2.07 25.34 7.07
C GLY A 172 -1.91 24.69 5.69
N TYR A 173 -2.99 24.49 4.91
CA TYR A 173 -2.89 23.86 3.58
C TYR A 173 -3.99 24.29 2.60
N LYS A 174 -3.72 24.08 1.31
CA LYS A 174 -4.69 24.10 0.20
C LYS A 174 -4.94 22.67 -0.25
N MET A 175 -6.09 22.39 -0.84
CA MET A 175 -6.33 21.12 -1.49
C MET A 175 -7.16 21.26 -2.76
N ILE A 176 -6.94 20.32 -3.67
CA ILE A 176 -7.66 20.24 -4.94
C ILE A 176 -8.08 18.79 -5.19
N LYS A 177 -9.26 18.62 -5.78
CA LYS A 177 -9.86 17.32 -6.10
C LYS A 177 -9.95 17.16 -7.62
N PHE A 178 -9.33 16.10 -8.11
CA PHE A 178 -9.36 15.67 -9.51
C PHE A 178 -10.29 14.46 -9.67
N PRO A 179 -11.53 14.66 -10.14
CA PRO A 179 -12.43 13.54 -10.40
C PRO A 179 -11.94 12.71 -11.59
N TYR A 180 -12.10 11.39 -11.48
CA TYR A 180 -11.91 10.47 -12.61
C TYR A 180 -13.22 10.28 -13.38
N LYS A 181 -13.11 9.99 -14.68
CA LYS A 181 -14.25 9.68 -15.54
C LYS A 181 -15.06 8.53 -14.97
N SER A 182 -16.37 8.72 -14.93
CA SER A 182 -17.35 7.68 -14.64
C SER A 182 -18.49 7.72 -15.66
N LYS A 183 -18.99 6.55 -16.05
CA LYS A 183 -20.19 6.36 -16.88
C LYS A 183 -21.46 6.57 -16.06
N ASP A 184 -21.37 6.38 -14.74
CA ASP A 184 -22.45 6.72 -13.81
C ASP A 184 -22.34 8.22 -13.48
N GLN A 185 -23.48 8.91 -13.30
CA GLN A 185 -23.56 10.33 -12.95
C GLN A 185 -22.89 10.68 -11.59
N LEU A 186 -22.43 9.69 -10.83
CA LEU A 186 -21.69 9.85 -9.58
C LEU A 186 -20.21 9.53 -9.84
N ASN A 187 -19.35 10.55 -9.81
CA ASN A 187 -17.90 10.39 -9.85
C ASN A 187 -17.43 9.67 -8.57
N LYS A 188 -17.41 8.32 -8.60
CA LYS A 188 -17.06 7.46 -7.45
C LYS A 188 -15.60 7.58 -7.01
N PHE A 189 -14.70 8.00 -7.90
CA PHE A 189 -13.27 8.08 -7.63
C PHE A 189 -12.72 9.47 -7.93
N SER A 190 -11.81 9.94 -7.09
CA SER A 190 -11.09 11.20 -7.28
C SER A 190 -9.71 11.11 -6.64
N MET A 191 -8.74 11.80 -7.23
CA MET A 191 -7.47 12.10 -6.57
C MET A 191 -7.63 13.39 -5.76
N TYR A 192 -7.14 13.37 -4.52
CA TYR A 192 -6.99 14.55 -3.70
C TYR A 192 -5.51 14.88 -3.60
N ILE A 193 -5.21 16.16 -3.76
CA ILE A 193 -3.87 16.71 -3.60
C ILE A 193 -3.95 17.73 -2.49
N PHE A 194 -3.08 17.57 -1.49
CA PHE A 194 -2.93 18.49 -0.37
C PHE A 194 -1.59 19.19 -0.51
N LEU A 195 -1.61 20.51 -0.46
CA LEU A 195 -0.45 21.37 -0.60
C LEU A 195 -0.36 22.25 0.65
N PRO A 196 0.59 21.99 1.56
CA PRO A 196 0.87 22.88 2.68
C PRO A 196 1.15 24.31 2.18
N HIS A 197 0.75 25.33 2.96
CA HIS A 197 1.11 26.73 2.64
C HIS A 197 2.61 26.96 2.79
N GLU A 198 3.23 26.31 3.79
CA GLU A 198 4.66 26.38 4.05
C GLU A 198 5.44 25.38 3.17
N LYS A 199 6.62 25.80 2.70
CA LYS A 199 7.47 25.01 1.79
C LYS A 199 7.94 23.69 2.39
N ASP A 200 8.13 23.64 3.69
CA ASP A 200 8.54 22.52 4.55
C ASP A 200 7.40 22.03 5.46
N GLY A 201 6.17 22.51 5.23
CA GLY A 201 5.00 22.25 6.07
C GLY A 201 4.41 20.83 5.98
N LEU A 202 4.98 19.93 5.17
CA LEU A 202 4.45 18.57 4.99
C LEU A 202 4.42 17.79 6.30
N LYS A 203 5.45 17.91 7.13
CA LYS A 203 5.50 17.23 8.44
C LYS A 203 4.36 17.72 9.35
N ASN A 204 4.18 19.03 9.44
CA ASN A 204 3.11 19.64 10.24
C ASN A 204 1.73 19.23 9.72
N LEU A 205 1.55 19.17 8.39
CA LEU A 205 0.32 18.67 7.79
C LEU A 205 0.06 17.22 8.18
N LEU A 206 1.06 16.34 8.10
CA LEU A 206 0.92 14.95 8.50
C LEU A 206 0.54 14.81 9.98
N GLU A 207 1.17 15.57 10.88
CA GLU A 207 0.82 15.61 12.29
C GLU A 207 -0.63 16.07 12.52
N HIS A 208 -1.08 17.07 11.77
CA HIS A 208 -2.48 17.51 11.80
C HIS A 208 -3.45 16.39 11.35
N PHE A 209 -3.13 15.69 10.26
CA PHE A 209 -3.88 14.51 9.82
C PHE A 209 -3.90 13.39 10.86
N HIS A 210 -2.88 13.24 11.69
CA HIS A 210 -2.89 12.24 12.77
C HIS A 210 -3.79 12.64 13.95
N SER A 211 -4.06 13.93 14.12
CA SER A 211 -4.85 14.46 15.24
C SER A 211 -6.34 14.61 14.95
N ASP A 212 -6.73 14.70 13.68
CA ASP A 212 -8.12 14.91 13.28
C ASP A 212 -8.66 13.77 12.40
N ASP A 213 -9.50 12.93 13.01
CA ASP A 213 -10.15 11.80 12.34
C ASP A 213 -11.12 12.27 11.22
N ALA A 214 -11.63 13.51 11.29
CA ALA A 214 -12.58 14.06 10.31
C ALA A 214 -11.98 14.18 8.90
N LEU A 215 -10.67 14.45 8.81
CA LEU A 215 -9.93 14.51 7.54
C LEU A 215 -9.88 13.16 6.82
N PHE A 216 -10.16 12.06 7.50
CA PHE A 216 -10.23 10.73 6.88
C PHE A 216 -11.62 10.36 6.36
N HIS A 217 -12.67 11.01 6.85
CA HIS A 217 -14.04 10.77 6.36
C HIS A 217 -14.28 11.40 4.98
N GLY A 218 -13.46 12.40 4.61
CA GLY A 218 -13.37 12.93 3.25
C GLY A 218 -14.48 13.90 2.89
N ASP A 219 -15.19 14.42 3.88
CA ASP A 219 -16.24 15.42 3.71
C ASP A 219 -15.60 16.83 3.79
N PHE A 220 -14.86 17.17 2.75
CA PHE A 220 -14.24 18.48 2.60
C PHE A 220 -15.22 19.47 1.99
N ASP A 221 -15.36 20.65 2.59
CA ASP A 221 -16.12 21.77 2.01
C ASP A 221 -15.32 22.40 0.86
N LEU A 222 -15.47 21.83 -0.35
CA LEU A 222 -14.76 22.27 -1.55
C LEU A 222 -15.67 23.11 -2.44
N LYS A 223 -15.13 24.24 -2.91
CA LYS A 223 -15.77 25.12 -3.87
C LYS A 223 -15.35 24.75 -5.29
N TYR A 224 -16.27 24.88 -6.23
CA TYR A 224 -15.98 24.68 -7.64
C TYR A 224 -15.46 25.99 -8.25
N GLU A 225 -14.14 26.12 -8.37
CA GLU A 225 -13.46 27.37 -8.72
C GLU A 225 -12.72 27.26 -10.05
N ARG A 226 -12.66 28.37 -10.79
CA ARG A 226 -11.93 28.47 -12.07
C ARG A 226 -10.47 28.80 -11.81
N PHE A 227 -9.58 28.06 -12.45
CA PHE A 227 -8.14 28.33 -12.47
C PHE A 227 -7.73 28.83 -13.85
N ASP A 228 -7.02 29.95 -13.91
CA ASP A 228 -6.43 30.44 -15.17
C ASP A 228 -5.13 29.68 -15.49
N GLU A 229 -4.34 29.38 -14.45
CA GLU A 229 -3.17 28.49 -14.53
C GLU A 229 -3.14 27.56 -13.33
N LEU A 230 -3.36 26.27 -13.57
CA LEU A 230 -3.10 25.19 -12.62
C LEU A 230 -1.83 24.45 -13.07
N TRP A 231 -0.92 24.17 -12.15
CA TRP A 231 0.29 23.41 -12.44
C TRP A 231 0.33 22.16 -11.57
N ILE A 232 0.53 20.99 -12.17
CA ILE A 232 0.58 19.70 -11.46
C ILE A 232 1.77 18.94 -12.05
N PRO A 233 2.82 18.63 -11.29
CA PRO A 233 3.93 17.82 -11.78
C PRO A 233 3.41 16.46 -12.23
N LYS A 234 3.92 16.02 -13.37
CA LYS A 234 3.82 14.64 -13.82
C LYS A 234 4.84 13.83 -13.03
N PHE A 235 4.43 12.71 -12.45
CA PHE A 235 5.31 11.92 -11.61
C PHE A 235 5.05 10.43 -11.72
N LYS A 236 6.10 9.67 -11.42
CA LYS A 236 6.04 8.23 -11.25
C LYS A 236 6.82 7.87 -10.01
N ILE A 237 6.18 7.20 -9.06
CA ILE A 237 6.81 6.81 -7.80
C ILE A 237 6.54 5.34 -7.53
N SER A 238 7.55 4.63 -7.07
CA SER A 238 7.41 3.27 -6.55
C SER A 238 8.01 3.19 -5.17
N CYS A 239 7.34 2.49 -4.26
CA CYS A 239 7.76 2.32 -2.88
C CYS A 239 7.67 0.85 -2.51
N THR A 240 8.63 0.39 -1.70
CA THR A 240 8.58 -0.92 -1.06
C THR A 240 8.76 -0.69 0.44
N PHE A 241 7.90 -1.28 1.27
CA PHE A 241 7.97 -1.14 2.71
C PHE A 241 7.57 -2.44 3.41
N GLU A 242 8.12 -2.65 4.61
CA GLU A 242 7.82 -3.78 5.48
C GLU A 242 7.06 -3.24 6.71
N PRO A 243 5.73 -3.44 6.81
CA PRO A 243 4.92 -2.82 7.87
C PRO A 243 5.06 -3.43 9.27
N GLU A 244 5.89 -4.46 9.45
CA GLU A 244 5.89 -5.25 10.68
C GLU A 244 6.10 -4.41 11.95
N ASP A 245 7.13 -3.57 11.97
CA ASP A 245 7.43 -2.74 13.14
C ASP A 245 6.31 -1.74 13.45
N VAL A 246 5.74 -1.16 12.39
CA VAL A 246 4.63 -0.23 12.44
C VAL A 246 3.37 -0.90 13.00
N MET A 247 3.05 -2.11 12.53
CA MET A 247 1.94 -2.92 13.00
C MET A 247 2.09 -3.30 14.48
N LYS A 248 3.30 -3.67 14.90
CA LYS A 248 3.60 -3.98 16.31
C LYS A 248 3.45 -2.74 17.20
N GLN A 249 3.90 -1.58 16.75
CA GLN A 249 3.79 -0.32 17.50
C GLN A 249 2.34 0.11 17.74
N VAL A 250 1.41 -0.18 16.81
CA VAL A 250 -0.03 0.06 17.02
C VAL A 250 -0.77 -1.09 17.74
N GLY A 251 -0.05 -2.09 18.24
CA GLY A 251 -0.61 -3.15 19.10
C GLY A 251 -0.77 -4.53 18.46
N LEU A 252 -0.58 -4.67 17.15
CA LEU A 252 -0.66 -5.96 16.47
C LEU A 252 0.65 -6.74 16.64
N THR A 253 0.74 -7.56 17.69
CA THR A 253 1.98 -8.24 18.07
C THR A 253 1.88 -9.76 18.05
N LEU A 254 0.72 -10.33 18.39
CA LEU A 254 0.54 -11.77 18.53
C LEU A 254 0.77 -12.56 17.23
N PRO A 255 0.33 -12.12 16.04
CA PRO A 255 0.59 -12.87 14.80
C PRO A 255 2.07 -13.09 14.51
N PHE A 256 2.95 -12.21 14.98
CA PHE A 256 4.40 -12.25 14.75
C PHE A 256 5.16 -13.11 15.77
N LYS A 257 4.49 -13.60 16.82
CA LYS A 257 5.15 -14.40 17.87
C LYS A 257 5.23 -15.86 17.45
N LYS A 258 6.45 -16.41 17.39
CA LYS A 258 6.70 -17.84 17.14
C LYS A 258 6.04 -18.78 18.14
N THR A 259 5.72 -18.30 19.34
CA THR A 259 5.06 -19.09 20.39
C THR A 259 3.54 -19.02 20.34
N ASN A 260 2.98 -18.31 19.36
CA ASN A 260 1.54 -18.13 19.22
C ASN A 260 0.92 -19.30 18.44
N LYS A 261 -0.04 -20.00 19.05
CA LYS A 261 -0.73 -21.15 18.45
C LYS A 261 -2.06 -20.80 17.80
N GLU A 262 -2.47 -19.54 17.87
CA GLU A 262 -3.82 -19.11 17.50
C GLU A 262 -4.01 -18.90 15.99
N LEU A 263 -3.08 -19.33 15.14
CA LEU A 263 -3.25 -19.42 13.67
C LEU A 263 -3.61 -20.84 13.18
N SER A 264 -4.05 -21.70 14.11
CA SER A 264 -4.53 -23.08 13.87
C SER A 264 -5.77 -23.19 12.98
N GLY A 265 -6.46 -22.09 12.70
CA GLY A 265 -7.59 -22.05 11.76
C GLY A 265 -7.20 -22.32 10.30
N ILE A 266 -5.91 -22.19 9.96
CA ILE A 266 -5.40 -22.26 8.59
C ILE A 266 -5.03 -23.69 8.17
N VAL A 267 -4.23 -24.38 8.96
CA VAL A 267 -3.70 -25.74 8.69
C VAL A 267 -4.10 -26.69 9.81
N ASP A 268 -4.25 -27.99 9.52
CA ASP A 268 -4.37 -28.99 10.59
C ASP A 268 -2.96 -29.28 11.11
N MET A 269 -2.63 -28.74 12.29
CA MET A 269 -1.31 -28.92 12.91
C MET A 269 -1.12 -30.34 13.48
N ARG A 270 -2.12 -31.23 13.39
CA ARG A 270 -2.03 -32.61 13.88
C ARG A 270 -1.03 -33.41 13.05
N GLY A 271 0.21 -33.50 13.53
CA GLY A 271 1.26 -34.37 12.98
C GLY A 271 2.56 -33.65 12.63
N LEU A 272 2.56 -32.31 12.59
CA LEU A 272 3.77 -31.49 12.57
C LEU A 272 4.13 -31.17 14.02
N TYR A 273 5.40 -31.26 14.39
CA TYR A 273 5.88 -31.15 15.76
C TYR A 273 5.59 -29.75 16.33
N ASP A 274 4.39 -29.52 16.88
CA ASP A 274 3.98 -28.25 17.54
C ASP A 274 4.44 -26.98 16.77
N ASP A 275 4.50 -27.08 15.44
CA ASP A 275 5.03 -26.06 14.54
C ASP A 275 4.02 -24.93 14.45
N MET A 276 4.18 -23.99 15.38
CA MET A 276 3.31 -22.83 15.48
C MET A 276 3.50 -21.97 14.24
N LEU A 277 2.41 -21.73 13.50
CA LEU A 277 2.40 -20.76 12.40
C LEU A 277 2.49 -19.36 12.98
N TYR A 278 3.41 -18.57 12.47
CA TYR A 278 3.52 -17.14 12.77
C TYR A 278 3.83 -16.36 11.50
N VAL A 279 3.48 -15.08 11.51
CA VAL A 279 3.87 -14.13 10.46
C VAL A 279 5.36 -13.84 10.60
N SER A 280 6.14 -14.29 9.64
CA SER A 280 7.60 -14.11 9.62
C SER A 280 8.05 -12.88 8.84
N LYS A 281 7.25 -12.45 7.86
CA LYS A 281 7.53 -11.29 7.02
C LYS A 281 6.25 -10.72 6.44
N ILE A 282 6.19 -9.40 6.34
CA ILE A 282 5.19 -8.69 5.53
C ILE A 282 5.93 -7.73 4.60
N LEU A 283 5.56 -7.75 3.33
CA LEU A 283 6.12 -6.87 2.31
C LEU A 283 4.98 -6.20 1.56
N GLN A 284 5.03 -4.88 1.42
CA GLN A 284 4.12 -4.15 0.57
C GLN A 284 4.90 -3.33 -0.45
N LYS A 285 4.51 -3.46 -1.72
CA LYS A 285 5.09 -2.71 -2.83
C LYS A 285 3.99 -1.96 -3.57
N SER A 286 4.17 -0.68 -3.81
CA SER A 286 3.23 0.14 -4.56
C SER A 286 3.94 0.91 -5.67
N SER A 287 3.21 1.20 -6.73
CA SER A 287 3.65 2.04 -7.83
C SER A 287 2.50 2.94 -8.28
N ILE A 288 2.81 4.18 -8.60
CA ILE A 288 1.88 5.10 -9.21
C ILE A 288 2.55 5.89 -10.32
N GLU A 289 1.78 6.14 -11.37
CA GLU A 289 2.09 7.05 -12.45
C GLU A 289 0.91 8.01 -12.64
N VAL A 290 1.21 9.31 -12.65
CA VAL A 290 0.25 10.40 -12.83
C VAL A 290 0.67 11.20 -14.05
N ASP A 291 -0.20 11.29 -15.04
CA ASP A 291 0.07 11.96 -16.31
C ASP A 291 -1.12 12.80 -16.80
N GLU A 292 -1.00 13.36 -18.01
CA GLU A 292 -1.99 14.28 -18.56
C GLU A 292 -3.35 13.62 -18.80
N ARG A 293 -3.37 12.29 -18.96
CA ARG A 293 -4.57 11.50 -19.26
C ARG A 293 -5.25 11.01 -18.00
N GLY A 294 -4.48 10.71 -16.95
CA GLY A 294 -5.03 10.08 -15.77
C GLY A 294 -4.00 9.63 -14.75
N THR A 295 -4.35 8.55 -14.08
CA THR A 295 -3.50 7.86 -13.12
C THR A 295 -3.54 6.36 -13.39
N GLU A 296 -2.37 5.74 -13.32
CA GLU A 296 -2.22 4.29 -13.23
C GLU A 296 -1.50 3.95 -11.93
N ALA A 297 -2.05 3.06 -11.13
CA ALA A 297 -1.49 2.68 -9.84
C ALA A 297 -1.66 1.19 -9.59
N ALA A 298 -0.68 0.62 -8.88
CA ALA A 298 -0.74 -0.76 -8.42
C ALA A 298 -0.15 -0.88 -7.02
N ALA A 299 -0.66 -1.83 -6.24
CA ALA A 299 -0.09 -2.22 -4.96
C ALA A 299 -0.15 -3.74 -4.80
N ILE A 300 0.88 -4.32 -4.21
CA ILE A 300 0.93 -5.70 -3.78
C ILE A 300 1.24 -5.73 -2.30
N THR A 301 0.51 -6.54 -1.54
CA THR A 301 0.86 -6.91 -0.16
C THR A 301 1.11 -8.40 -0.10
N MET A 302 2.24 -8.81 0.47
CA MET A 302 2.64 -10.19 0.68
C MET A 302 2.86 -10.47 2.16
N ILE A 303 2.36 -11.60 2.64
CA ILE A 303 2.51 -12.05 4.04
C ILE A 303 3.04 -13.48 4.00
N TRP A 304 4.16 -13.72 4.67
CA TRP A 304 4.73 -15.06 4.85
C TRP A 304 4.29 -15.61 6.20
N LEU A 305 3.93 -16.89 6.20
CA LEU A 305 3.78 -17.68 7.41
C LEU A 305 4.86 -18.75 7.43
N SER A 306 5.58 -18.85 8.54
CA SER A 306 6.64 -19.84 8.74
C SER A 306 6.32 -20.73 9.95
N GLY A 307 6.90 -21.92 9.99
CA GLY A 307 6.80 -22.85 11.11
C GLY A 307 7.81 -22.52 12.21
N GLY A 308 7.39 -22.60 13.47
CA GLY A 308 8.23 -22.24 14.63
C GLY A 308 9.27 -23.26 15.08
N GLY A 309 9.35 -24.48 14.50
CA GLY A 309 10.09 -25.60 15.09
C GLY A 309 11.25 -26.22 14.29
N LEU A 310 11.67 -25.66 13.16
CA LEU A 310 12.89 -26.16 12.50
C LEU A 310 14.14 -25.48 13.09
N PRO A 311 15.10 -26.24 13.66
CA PRO A 311 16.32 -25.64 14.20
C PRO A 311 17.15 -25.03 13.06
N ASN A 312 17.52 -23.75 13.26
CA ASN A 312 18.47 -23.01 12.43
C ASN A 312 19.71 -23.87 12.15
N TYR A 313 19.95 -24.20 10.88
CA TYR A 313 21.31 -24.42 10.42
C TYR A 313 21.84 -23.05 9.97
N ASP A 314 22.57 -22.40 10.87
CA ASP A 314 23.33 -21.19 10.60
C ASP A 314 24.16 -21.32 9.31
N LEU A 315 23.92 -20.41 8.37
CA LEU A 315 24.89 -20.08 7.32
C LEU A 315 25.18 -18.58 7.40
N PHE A 316 26.25 -18.31 8.15
CA PHE A 316 26.96 -17.07 8.39
C PHE A 316 26.86 -15.99 7.29
N GLY A 317 26.56 -14.77 7.75
CA GLY A 317 27.53 -13.66 7.73
C GLY A 317 27.39 -12.63 6.61
N GLN A 318 26.92 -11.43 6.95
CA GLN A 318 27.66 -10.22 6.63
C GLN A 318 27.30 -9.03 7.53
N ILE A 319 28.36 -8.36 7.99
CA ILE A 319 28.41 -7.16 8.82
C ILE A 319 28.16 -5.94 7.90
N ILE A 320 27.27 -5.03 8.31
CA ILE A 320 27.17 -3.70 7.68
C ILE A 320 27.72 -2.66 8.67
N LEU A 321 28.81 -2.01 8.27
CA LEU A 321 29.41 -0.87 8.96
C LEU A 321 28.55 0.38 8.73
N SER A 322 28.22 1.09 9.82
CA SER A 322 27.60 2.42 9.78
C SER A 322 28.68 3.49 9.98
N LEU A 323 28.68 4.51 9.12
CA LEU A 323 29.44 5.74 9.30
C LEU A 323 28.50 6.93 9.08
N SER A 324 28.45 7.83 10.06
CA SER A 324 27.85 9.18 10.02
C SER A 324 29.00 10.19 10.19
N PRO A 325 29.01 11.35 9.49
CA PRO A 325 28.80 12.61 10.23
C PRO A 325 28.30 13.87 9.44
N LYS A 326 27.55 14.72 10.19
CA LYS A 326 27.65 16.20 10.36
C LYS A 326 26.98 17.23 9.41
N SER A 327 25.96 17.91 9.97
CA SER A 327 25.72 19.38 10.14
C SER A 327 26.16 20.42 9.08
N LEU A 328 25.27 21.36 8.69
CA LEU A 328 25.55 22.83 8.68
C LEU A 328 24.29 23.73 8.45
N THR A 329 24.47 25.01 8.80
CA THR A 329 23.62 26.15 9.19
C THR A 329 22.80 26.88 8.09
N ILE A 330 21.74 27.55 8.56
CA ILE A 330 20.75 28.43 7.88
C ILE A 330 21.33 29.79 7.41
N HIS A 331 20.86 30.31 6.27
CA HIS A 331 20.72 31.75 6.02
C HIS A 331 19.46 32.11 5.17
N ARG A 332 18.71 33.10 5.68
CA ARG A 332 17.66 33.98 5.08
C ARG A 332 18.14 34.68 3.80
N ASP A 333 17.37 35.27 2.89
CA ASP A 333 15.96 35.68 2.68
C ASP A 333 15.78 35.90 1.15
N TYR A 334 14.55 35.86 0.63
CA TYR A 334 13.87 36.90 -0.20
C TYR A 334 12.68 36.33 -1.01
N LEU A 335 11.57 37.07 -0.93
CA LEU A 335 10.29 36.87 -1.63
C LEU A 335 10.41 37.17 -3.13
N ASP A 336 9.78 36.34 -3.96
CA ASP A 336 9.09 36.79 -5.17
C ASP A 336 7.90 35.85 -5.45
N ILE A 337 6.70 36.41 -5.61
CA ILE A 337 5.42 35.68 -5.62
C ILE A 337 5.05 35.33 -7.07
N LYS A 338 5.23 34.05 -7.42
CA LYS A 338 4.42 33.32 -8.41
C LYS A 338 4.10 31.97 -7.78
N GLU A 339 2.83 31.71 -7.47
CA GLU A 339 2.43 30.47 -6.81
C GLU A 339 2.61 29.29 -7.79
N GLU A 340 3.65 28.50 -7.53
CA GLU A 340 4.00 27.30 -8.27
C GLU A 340 3.68 26.10 -7.37
N PHE A 341 2.81 25.21 -7.85
CA PHE A 341 2.31 24.07 -7.08
C PHE A 341 3.46 23.10 -6.77
N ARG A 342 3.46 22.54 -5.55
CA ARG A 342 4.32 21.41 -5.20
C ARG A 342 3.43 20.19 -4.99
N LEU A 343 3.76 19.06 -5.59
CA LEU A 343 3.22 17.76 -5.20
C LEU A 343 4.34 16.90 -4.69
N ASP A 344 4.31 16.61 -3.40
CA ASP A 344 4.94 15.39 -2.89
C ASP A 344 3.83 14.35 -2.76
N PRO A 345 3.88 13.21 -3.47
CA PRO A 345 2.74 12.29 -3.50
C PRO A 345 2.54 11.61 -2.15
N TRP A 346 1.35 11.02 -1.97
CA TRP A 346 0.94 10.05 -0.93
C TRP A 346 0.06 10.59 0.21
N LYS A 347 -1.26 10.56 -0.02
CA LYS A 347 -2.17 9.52 0.50
C LYS A 347 -3.25 9.25 -0.55
N PHE A 348 -3.28 8.03 -1.10
CA PHE A 348 -4.34 7.61 -2.03
C PHE A 348 -5.61 7.27 -1.26
N TYR A 349 -6.61 8.13 -1.38
CA TYR A 349 -7.93 7.89 -0.80
C TYR A 349 -8.74 6.92 -1.67
N TRP A 350 -8.73 5.65 -1.26
CA TRP A 350 -9.71 4.64 -1.68
C TRP A 350 -10.56 4.31 -0.46
N ARG A 351 -11.83 4.72 -0.35
CA ARG A 351 -12.63 4.55 0.89
C ARG A 351 -12.60 3.12 1.49
N THR A 352 -12.45 2.09 0.67
CA THR A 352 -12.34 0.68 1.13
C THR A 352 -10.92 0.22 1.47
N PHE A 353 -9.87 0.81 0.86
CA PHE A 353 -8.46 0.52 1.16
C PHE A 353 -7.87 1.47 2.21
N ALA A 354 -8.46 2.66 2.34
CA ALA A 354 -8.21 3.62 3.38
C ALA A 354 -8.55 3.00 4.73
N LYS A 355 -9.65 2.24 4.90
CA LYS A 355 -9.90 1.48 6.15
C LYS A 355 -8.77 0.50 6.50
N PHE A 356 -8.11 -0.10 5.50
CA PHE A 356 -6.96 -1.00 5.68
C PHE A 356 -5.66 -0.24 6.00
N LEU A 357 -5.48 0.96 5.45
CA LEU A 357 -4.39 1.88 5.80
C LEU A 357 -4.67 2.74 7.04
N LEU A 358 -5.93 2.81 7.51
CA LEU A 358 -6.41 3.72 8.56
C LEU A 358 -6.09 3.22 9.96
N ASN A 359 -5.96 1.91 10.14
CA ASN A 359 -5.44 1.38 11.40
C ASN A 359 -3.92 1.34 11.45
N LEU A 360 -3.26 1.63 10.33
CA LEU A 360 -1.85 2.01 10.33
C LEU A 360 -1.78 3.50 10.66
N ARG A 361 -1.95 3.83 11.94
CA ARG A 361 -1.62 5.14 12.51
C ARG A 361 -0.10 5.38 12.44
N PHE A 362 0.48 5.51 11.25
CA PHE A 362 1.87 5.94 11.15
C PHE A 362 2.18 6.75 9.91
N THR A 363 2.88 7.85 10.20
CA THR A 363 3.89 8.51 9.41
C THR A 363 4.93 7.50 8.92
N CYS A 364 5.31 7.60 7.65
CA CYS A 364 6.59 7.07 7.21
C CYS A 364 7.72 7.92 7.82
N THR A 365 8.16 7.59 9.03
CA THR A 365 9.40 8.12 9.60
C THR A 365 10.65 7.52 8.93
N SER A 366 10.50 6.48 8.10
CA SER A 366 11.58 5.88 7.31
C SER A 366 11.59 6.29 5.82
N PHE A 367 10.78 7.28 5.40
CA PHE A 367 10.74 7.73 4.00
C PHE A 367 11.95 8.57 3.58
N GLU A 368 12.79 9.05 4.51
CA GLU A 368 14.05 9.71 4.16
C GLU A 368 14.94 8.79 3.30
N SER A 369 14.86 7.47 3.47
CA SER A 369 15.59 6.49 2.67
C SER A 369 15.08 6.28 1.23
N CYS A 370 13.88 6.75 0.89
CA CYS A 370 13.32 6.62 -0.46
C CYS A 370 13.43 7.92 -1.29
N LEU A 371 13.96 9.00 -0.70
CA LEU A 371 14.12 10.31 -1.33
C LEU A 371 15.59 10.76 -1.43
N PHE A 372 16.53 9.81 -1.48
CA PHE A 372 17.91 10.05 -1.91
C PHE A 372 18.17 9.50 -3.31
#